data_AF-A0A0U5E7S6-F1
#
_entry.id   AF-A0A0U5E7S6-F1
#
_cell.length_a   1.000
_cell.length_b   1.000
_cell.length_c   1.000
_cell.angle_alpha   90.00
_cell.angle_beta   90.00
_cell.angle_gamma   90.00
#
_symmetry.space_group_name_H-M   'P 1'
#
loop_
_entity.id
_entity.type
_entity.pdbx_description
1 polymer ?
#
loop_
_entity_poly.entity_id
_entity_poly.type
_entity_poly.pdbx_seq_one_letter_code
_entity_poly.pdbx_strand_id
1 'polypeptide(L)'
;MVDGMDVNLALVRAGYAWWYREYAGEQSPNDRRLYEAAEKAARRDGVGLWADPRPIAPWDWRDGGKAVPPKPSSGACPCDSGRTCTGPRGGIYCVREGGSKQYFPRD
;
A
#
# COMPACT_ATOMS: atom_id res chain seq x y z
N MET A 1 4.91 26.36 -7.83
CA MET A 1 3.63 26.93 -8.28
C MET A 1 3.80 27.34 -9.73
N VAL A 2 3.08 26.72 -10.65
CA VAL A 2 2.89 27.24 -12.01
C VAL A 2 1.45 27.78 -12.01
N ASP A 3 1.28 29.09 -12.21
CA ASP A 3 -0.04 29.76 -12.23
C ASP A 3 -0.97 29.52 -11.03
N GLY A 4 -0.44 29.43 -9.80
CA GLY A 4 -1.26 29.25 -8.59
C GLY A 4 -1.90 27.86 -8.46
N MET A 5 -1.66 26.95 -9.41
CA MET A 5 -2.09 25.57 -9.34
C MET A 5 -1.01 24.69 -8.71
N ASP A 6 -1.43 23.87 -7.75
CA ASP A 6 -0.61 22.78 -7.26
C ASP A 6 -0.67 21.62 -8.25
N VAL A 7 0.31 21.61 -9.16
CA VAL A 7 0.46 20.59 -10.21
C VAL A 7 0.59 19.19 -9.60
N ASN A 8 1.26 19.06 -8.44
CA ASN A 8 1.42 17.76 -7.78
C ASN A 8 0.07 17.22 -7.30
N LEU A 9 -0.78 18.07 -6.72
CA LEU A 9 -2.14 17.69 -6.33
C LEU A 9 -2.98 17.28 -7.55
N ALA A 10 -2.84 18.00 -8.67
CA ALA A 10 -3.53 17.66 -9.92
C ALA A 10 -3.09 16.30 -10.47
N LEU A 11 -1.79 16.00 -10.43
CA LEU A 11 -1.24 14.71 -10.85
C LEU A 11 -1.75 13.54 -9.99
N VAL A 12 -1.82 13.73 -8.66
CA VAL A 12 -2.37 12.73 -7.75
C VAL A 12 -3.85 12.50 -8.04
N ARG A 13 -4.62 13.58 -8.24
CA ARG A 13 -6.05 13.49 -8.54
C ARG A 13 -6.33 12.80 -9.88
N ALA A 14 -5.49 13.03 -10.88
CA ALA A 14 -5.59 12.36 -12.18
C ALA A 14 -5.06 10.91 -12.16
N GLY A 15 -4.51 10.44 -11.02
CA GLY A 15 -3.99 9.09 -10.87
C GLY A 15 -2.62 8.87 -11.51
N TYR A 16 -1.88 9.93 -11.86
CA TYR A 16 -0.54 9.82 -12.42
C TYR A 16 0.57 9.79 -11.37
N ALA A 17 0.25 10.16 -10.12
CA ALA A 17 1.22 10.23 -9.04
C ALA A 17 0.71 9.59 -7.75
N TRP A 18 1.66 9.12 -6.94
CA TRP A 18 1.41 8.62 -5.60
C TRP A 18 1.65 9.72 -4.57
N TRP A 19 0.76 9.85 -3.59
CA TRP A 19 0.99 10.73 -2.46
C TRP A 19 1.88 10.03 -1.42
N TYR A 20 3.09 10.55 -1.22
CA TYR A 20 4.05 9.93 -0.33
C TYR A 20 3.84 10.37 1.12
N ARG A 21 3.32 9.46 1.95
CA ARG A 21 2.88 9.74 3.33
C ARG A 21 4.01 10.07 4.29
N GLU A 22 5.24 9.66 3.98
CA GLU A 22 6.41 9.95 4.81
C GLU A 22 6.67 11.46 4.93
N TYR A 23 6.44 12.20 3.84
CA TYR A 23 6.54 13.67 3.80
C TYR A 23 5.21 14.37 4.15
N ALA A 24 4.18 13.63 4.57
CA ALA A 24 2.94 14.26 5.01
C ALA A 24 3.18 15.14 6.24
N GLY A 25 4.18 14.82 7.07
CA GLY A 25 4.60 15.58 8.25
C GLY A 25 5.06 17.01 7.94
N GLU A 26 5.67 17.21 6.77
CA GLU A 26 6.19 18.49 6.30
C GLU A 26 5.14 19.36 5.58
N GLN A 27 3.99 18.77 5.23
CA GLN A 27 2.87 19.46 4.61
C GLN A 27 1.97 20.14 5.63
N SER A 28 1.33 21.24 5.22
CA SER A 28 0.28 21.87 6.02
C SER A 28 -0.87 20.87 6.29
N PRO A 29 -1.60 21.00 7.40
CA PRO A 29 -2.74 20.13 7.68
C PRO A 29 -3.82 20.17 6.58
N ASN A 30 -3.94 21.30 5.88
CA ASN A 30 -4.89 21.45 4.79
C ASN A 30 -4.45 20.69 3.54
N ASP A 31 -3.19 20.85 3.14
CA ASP A 31 -2.64 20.14 1.97
C ASP A 31 -2.69 18.63 2.19
N ARG A 32 -2.34 18.17 3.39
CA ARG A 32 -2.43 16.76 3.78
C ARG A 32 -3.81 16.17 3.50
N ARG A 33 -4.88 16.90 3.83
CA ARG A 33 -6.27 16.46 3.59
C ARG A 33 -6.62 16.47 2.10
N LEU A 34 -6.15 17.48 1.36
CA LEU A 34 -6.38 17.59 -0.08
C LEU A 34 -5.73 16.44 -0.84
N TYR A 35 -4.46 16.15 -0.54
CA TYR A 35 -3.73 15.04 -1.16
C TYR A 35 -4.31 13.67 -0.79
N GLU A 36 -4.69 13.45 0.47
CA GLU A 36 -5.36 12.21 0.89
C GLU A 36 -6.68 12.00 0.14
N ALA A 37 -7.49 13.05 0.02
CA ALA A 37 -8.75 12.99 -0.71
C ALA A 37 -8.54 12.75 -2.21
N ALA A 38 -7.54 13.39 -2.82
CA ALA A 38 -7.20 13.21 -4.22
C ALA A 38 -6.75 11.79 -4.54
N GLU A 39 -5.87 11.19 -3.71
CA GLU A 39 -5.42 9.81 -3.89
C GLU A 39 -6.60 8.83 -3.75
N LYS A 40 -7.45 9.01 -2.73
CA LYS A 40 -8.65 8.17 -2.53
C LYS A 40 -9.62 8.26 -3.70
N ALA A 41 -9.83 9.45 -4.24
CA ALA A 41 -10.69 9.65 -5.41
C ALA A 41 -10.11 8.92 -6.63
N ALA A 42 -8.82 9.11 -6.93
CA ALA A 42 -8.17 8.46 -8.06
C ALA A 42 -8.19 6.93 -7.97
N ARG A 43 -8.02 6.38 -6.76
CA ARG A 43 -8.16 4.94 -6.48
C ARG A 43 -9.57 4.42 -6.71
N ARG A 44 -10.58 5.14 -6.20
CA ARG A 44 -11.99 4.76 -6.35
C ARG A 44 -12.42 4.80 -7.82
N ASP A 45 -11.97 5.81 -8.54
CA ASP A 45 -12.34 6.05 -9.93
C ASP A 45 -11.51 5.17 -10.89
N GLY A 46 -10.47 4.48 -10.39
CA GLY A 46 -9.66 3.54 -11.17
C GLY A 46 -8.89 4.20 -12.30
N VAL A 47 -8.49 5.46 -12.13
CA VAL A 47 -7.85 6.26 -13.18
C VAL A 47 -6.32 6.18 -13.13
N GLY A 48 -5.67 6.30 -14.29
CA GLY A 48 -4.21 6.32 -14.39
C GLY A 48 -3.56 5.05 -13.85
N LEU A 49 -2.64 5.19 -12.90
CA LEU A 49 -1.95 4.10 -12.22
C LEU A 49 -2.92 3.13 -11.52
N TRP A 50 -4.08 3.62 -11.10
CA TRP A 50 -5.09 2.85 -10.35
C TRP A 50 -5.99 1.98 -11.24
N ALA A 51 -5.84 2.06 -12.56
CA ALA A 51 -6.49 1.13 -13.49
C ALA A 51 -5.90 -0.28 -13.41
N ASP A 52 -4.64 -0.41 -12.94
CA ASP A 52 -4.02 -1.70 -12.66
C ASP A 52 -4.66 -2.30 -11.38
N PRO A 53 -5.08 -3.58 -11.38
CA PRO A 53 -5.61 -4.25 -10.18
C PRO A 53 -4.59 -4.39 -9.03
N ARG A 54 -3.29 -4.26 -9.31
CA ARG A 54 -2.19 -4.35 -8.32
C ARG A 54 -1.16 -3.24 -8.55
N PRO A 55 -1.53 -1.96 -8.34
CA PRO A 55 -0.65 -0.84 -8.60
C PRO A 55 0.47 -0.83 -7.55
N ILE A 56 1.72 -0.80 -8.01
CA ILE A 56 2.92 -0.80 -7.16
C ILE A 56 3.40 0.64 -7.02
N ALA A 57 3.58 1.09 -5.78
CA ALA A 57 4.12 2.41 -5.54
C ALA A 57 5.60 2.49 -5.96
N PRO A 58 6.11 3.66 -6.39
CA PRO A 58 7.49 3.80 -6.82
C PRO A 58 8.50 3.41 -5.73
N TRP A 59 8.23 3.73 -4.47
CA TRP A 59 9.08 3.33 -3.34
C TRP A 59 9.06 1.81 -3.13
N ASP A 60 7.90 1.16 -3.26
CA ASP A 60 7.77 -0.30 -3.16
C ASP A 60 8.47 -1.01 -4.34
N TRP A 61 8.47 -0.40 -5.53
CA TRP A 61 9.23 -0.88 -6.69
C TRP A 61 10.73 -0.78 -6.43
N ARG A 62 11.20 0.38 -5.92
CA ARG A 62 12.62 0.60 -5.58
C ARG A 62 13.13 -0.33 -4.49
N ASP A 63 12.28 -0.73 -3.54
CA ASP A 63 12.62 -1.67 -2.47
C ASP A 63 12.55 -3.15 -2.90
N GLY A 64 12.37 -3.42 -4.20
CA GLY A 64 12.38 -4.78 -4.76
C GLY A 64 11.01 -5.34 -5.15
N GLY A 65 10.06 -4.48 -5.52
CA GLY A 65 8.83 -4.90 -6.23
C GLY A 65 7.77 -5.58 -5.37
N LYS A 66 7.66 -5.20 -4.09
CA LYS A 66 6.69 -5.82 -3.17
C LYS A 66 5.38 -5.02 -3.22
N ALA A 67 4.48 -5.35 -4.15
CA ALA A 67 3.08 -4.93 -4.05
C ALA A 67 2.58 -5.37 -2.67
N VAL A 68 2.29 -4.43 -1.77
CA VAL A 68 1.82 -4.77 -0.41
C VAL A 68 0.54 -5.60 -0.57
N PRO A 69 0.56 -6.92 -0.31
CA PRO A 69 -0.66 -7.69 -0.37
C PRO A 69 -1.60 -7.11 0.69
N PRO A 70 -2.92 -7.02 0.42
CA PRO A 70 -3.87 -6.48 1.38
C PRO A 70 -3.63 -7.18 2.72
N LYS A 71 -3.45 -6.37 3.79
CA LYS A 71 -3.25 -6.88 5.15
C LYS A 71 -4.30 -7.97 5.39
N PRO A 72 -3.92 -9.21 5.73
CA PRO A 72 -4.91 -10.24 6.01
C PRO A 72 -5.82 -9.70 7.12
N SER A 73 -7.10 -9.59 6.81
CA SER A 73 -8.14 -9.08 7.69
C SER A 73 -8.33 -10.07 8.83
N SER A 74 -7.52 -9.95 9.87
CA SER A 74 -7.74 -10.47 11.24
C SER A 74 -8.21 -11.93 11.38
N GLY A 75 -8.07 -12.75 10.35
CA GLY A 75 -8.23 -14.19 10.40
C GLY A 75 -6.83 -14.74 10.63
N ALA A 76 -6.53 -15.10 11.87
CA ALA A 76 -5.31 -15.83 12.18
C ALA A 76 -5.19 -17.01 11.20
N CYS A 77 -3.99 -17.29 10.70
CA CYS A 77 -3.70 -18.55 10.04
C CYS A 77 -3.18 -19.52 11.12
N PRO A 78 -4.06 -20.24 11.86
CA PRO A 78 -3.60 -21.20 12.84
C PRO A 78 -2.92 -22.37 12.14
N CYS A 79 -1.75 -22.76 12.65
CA CYS A 79 -1.01 -23.92 12.17
C CYS A 79 -1.88 -25.20 12.18
N ASP A 80 -2.88 -25.27 13.07
CA ASP A 80 -3.77 -26.42 13.27
C ASP A 80 -4.78 -26.62 12.13
N SER A 81 -5.05 -25.57 11.35
CA SER A 81 -6.04 -25.61 10.26
C SER A 81 -5.47 -25.97 8.89
N GLY A 82 -4.15 -26.21 8.81
CA GLY A 82 -3.45 -26.38 7.53
C GLY A 82 -3.43 -25.13 6.64
N ARG A 83 -3.92 -23.99 7.13
CA ARG A 83 -3.88 -22.71 6.41
C ARG A 83 -2.57 -22.00 6.69
N THR A 84 -1.89 -21.58 5.64
CA THR A 84 -0.67 -20.79 5.73
C THR A 84 -0.88 -19.38 5.22
N CYS A 85 -0.26 -18.42 5.89
CA CYS A 85 -0.25 -17.02 5.53
C CYS A 85 1.04 -16.70 4.78
N THR A 86 0.99 -15.79 3.80
CA THR A 86 2.19 -15.32 3.10
C THR A 86 2.65 -14.00 3.69
N GLY A 87 3.91 -13.94 4.13
CA GLY A 87 4.50 -12.75 4.74
C GLY A 87 4.97 -11.71 3.71
N PRO A 88 5.32 -10.50 4.16
CA PRO A 88 5.77 -9.41 3.28
C PRO A 88 7.05 -9.75 2.50
N ARG A 89 7.89 -10.65 3.03
CA ARG A 89 9.06 -11.18 2.31
C ARG A 89 8.74 -12.35 1.37
N GLY A 90 7.47 -12.74 1.23
CA GLY A 90 7.06 -13.89 0.44
C GLY A 90 7.34 -15.23 1.12
N GLY A 91 7.65 -15.22 2.42
CA GLY A 91 7.81 -16.43 3.22
C GLY A 91 6.46 -16.93 3.71
N ILE A 92 6.24 -18.24 3.65
CA ILE A 92 5.01 -18.88 4.12
C ILE A 92 5.14 -19.06 5.64
N TYR A 93 4.13 -18.64 6.40
CA TYR A 93 4.10 -18.76 7.85
C TYR A 93 2.73 -19.19 8.37
N CYS A 94 2.71 -19.85 9.52
CA CYS A 94 1.50 -20.09 10.31
C CYS A 94 1.68 -19.50 11.72
N VAL A 95 0.58 -19.27 12.44
CA VAL A 95 0.56 -18.68 13.79
C VAL A 95 0.08 -19.74 14.78
N ARG A 96 0.74 -19.89 15.93
CA ARG A 96 0.30 -20.76 17.02
C ARG A 96 -0.55 -19.99 18.02
N GLU A 97 -1.31 -20.67 18.89
CA GLU A 97 -2.18 -20.04 19.90
C GLU A 97 -1.46 -19.03 20.83
N GLY A 98 -0.14 -19.14 21.00
CA GLY A 98 0.68 -18.18 21.74
C GLY A 98 1.14 -16.95 20.95
N GLY A 99 0.66 -16.74 19.72
CA GLY A 99 1.06 -15.63 18.84
C GLY A 99 2.42 -15.79 18.17
N SER A 100 3.11 -16.92 18.38
CA SER A 100 4.38 -17.23 17.71
C SER A 100 4.16 -17.61 16.25
N LYS A 101 4.95 -17.01 15.35
CA LYS A 101 4.95 -17.30 13.91
C LYS A 101 5.95 -18.40 13.61
N GLN A 102 5.51 -19.45 12.93
CA GLN A 102 6.36 -20.50 12.40
C GLN A 102 6.50 -20.31 10.89
N TYR A 103 7.74 -20.15 10.40
CA TYR A 103 8.04 -19.97 8.98
C TYR A 103 8.43 -21.30 8.34
N PHE A 104 8.01 -21.52 7.10
CA PHE A 104 8.37 -22.68 6.30
C PHE A 104 9.40 -22.30 5.23
N PRO A 105 10.46 -23.10 5.03
CA PRO A 105 11.41 -22.90 3.94
C PRO A 105 10.73 -23.08 2.59
N ARG A 106 11.21 -22.35 1.57
CA ARG A 106 10.83 -22.55 0.17
C ARG A 106 11.89 -23.49 -0.42
N ASP A 107 11.51 -24.72 -0.73
CA ASP A 107 12.27 -25.58 -1.64
C ASP A 107 12.31 -24.97 -3.05
#